data_AF-A0A1T4XDM0-F1
#
_entry.id   AF-A0A1T4XDM0-F1
#
_cell.length_a   1.000
_cell.length_b   1.000
_cell.length_c   1.000
_cell.angle_alpha   90.00
_cell.angle_beta   90.00
_cell.angle_gamma   90.00
#
_symmetry.space_group_name_H-M   'P 1'
#
loop_
_entity.id
_entity.type
_entity.pdbx_description
1 polymer ?
#
loop_
_entity_poly.entity_id
_entity_poly.type
_entity_poly.pdbx_seq_one_letter_code
_entity_poly.pdbx_strand_id
1 'polypeptide(L)'
;MSKGISVFVGMNYILEDNIKFIKSAKTFGFNNVFTSLHIPEANYKKAILDFKEIAALCKNLNMNIIADISPRAFNYLGFDINNLKAIKDLGVSAIRIDFGFSAKEIAYFTQNPYGLKIEINASTVTEKFLKELESYNPNYEMLQSCHNYYPRLNTGISIKTFKKKNDLLKKHNLKISAFIPSLVNKRGPIFEGLPTLEIHRFLEPQISAKELFALGIDGVFFGDAIPTDEELKTVGKISENIIDIRIETFKPCSIEENIIFNYIHENRPDCAEDVIRSTNSRIGLKKDDIINPNNTLERNLGFITIDNKNYLRYCGELQICKKDLPKDERVNVVGKIIDEEIFLINYIDDETKFRFIRK
;
A
#
# COMPACT_ATOMS: atom_id res chain seq x y z
N MET A 1 4.45 6.85 -7.50
CA MET A 1 3.98 5.45 -7.48
C MET A 1 3.13 5.34 -6.25
N SER A 2 2.03 4.61 -6.31
CA SER A 2 1.33 4.24 -5.08
C SER A 2 0.46 3.04 -5.26
N LYS A 3 -0.20 2.91 -6.40
CA LYS A 3 -1.12 1.81 -6.65
C LYS A 3 -0.78 1.12 -7.97
N GLY A 4 -0.70 -0.19 -7.93
CA GLY A 4 -0.49 -1.01 -9.11
C GLY A 4 -1.25 -2.33 -9.09
N ILE A 5 -1.28 -2.96 -10.25
CA ILE A 5 -1.92 -4.26 -10.47
C ILE A 5 -0.90 -5.23 -11.04
N SER A 6 -1.02 -6.52 -10.73
CA SER A 6 -0.28 -7.54 -11.44
C SER A 6 -1.04 -8.00 -12.68
N VAL A 7 -0.35 -8.13 -13.80
CA VAL A 7 -0.89 -8.69 -15.04
C VAL A 7 0.00 -9.84 -15.47
N PHE A 8 -0.58 -11.02 -15.68
CA PHE A 8 0.15 -12.21 -16.09
C PHE A 8 -0.22 -12.58 -17.53
N VAL A 9 0.79 -13.06 -18.27
CA VAL A 9 0.64 -13.59 -19.63
C VAL A 9 0.93 -15.10 -19.60
N GLY A 10 0.21 -15.89 -20.40
CA GLY A 10 0.27 -17.36 -20.32
C GLY A 10 -0.61 -17.93 -19.19
N MET A 11 -0.43 -19.20 -18.80
CA MET A 11 -1.18 -19.88 -17.72
C MET A 11 -2.71 -19.62 -17.72
N ASN A 12 -3.35 -19.71 -18.89
CA ASN A 12 -4.79 -19.47 -19.13
C ASN A 12 -5.27 -18.02 -19.00
N TYR A 13 -4.38 -17.03 -18.80
CA TYR A 13 -4.76 -15.63 -18.91
C TYR A 13 -5.02 -15.26 -20.37
N ILE A 14 -6.21 -14.71 -20.63
CA ILE A 14 -6.65 -14.29 -21.96
C ILE A 14 -6.31 -12.81 -22.15
N LEU A 15 -5.71 -12.48 -23.28
CA LEU A 15 -5.25 -11.12 -23.58
C LEU A 15 -6.39 -10.08 -23.52
N GLU A 16 -7.57 -10.42 -24.06
CA GLU A 16 -8.74 -9.54 -24.05
C GLU A 16 -9.20 -9.17 -22.63
N ASP A 17 -9.15 -10.13 -21.69
CA ASP A 17 -9.52 -9.89 -20.30
C ASP A 17 -8.47 -9.06 -19.59
N ASN A 18 -7.17 -9.28 -19.86
CA ASN A 18 -6.10 -8.41 -19.39
C ASN A 18 -6.26 -6.97 -19.89
N ILE A 19 -6.64 -6.78 -21.16
CA ILE A 19 -6.86 -5.44 -21.73
C ILE A 19 -8.04 -4.74 -21.04
N LYS A 20 -9.16 -5.44 -20.82
CA LYS A 20 -10.31 -4.90 -20.08
C LYS A 20 -9.93 -4.53 -18.65
N PHE A 21 -9.22 -5.42 -17.97
CA PHE A 21 -8.75 -5.24 -16.60
C PHE A 21 -7.85 -4.01 -16.46
N ILE A 22 -6.83 -3.87 -17.30
CA ILE A 22 -5.92 -2.71 -17.28
C ILE A 22 -6.68 -1.40 -17.45
N LYS A 23 -7.64 -1.35 -18.38
CA LYS A 23 -8.50 -0.17 -18.59
C LYS A 23 -9.35 0.13 -17.36
N SER A 24 -9.95 -0.87 -16.73
CA SER A 24 -10.73 -0.71 -15.49
C SER A 24 -9.85 -0.19 -14.34
N ALA A 25 -8.70 -0.82 -14.10
CA ALA A 25 -7.77 -0.39 -13.06
C ALA A 25 -7.31 1.07 -13.25
N LYS A 26 -7.10 1.51 -14.50
CA LYS A 26 -6.76 2.91 -14.78
C LYS A 26 -7.85 3.89 -14.34
N THR A 27 -9.14 3.58 -14.53
CA THR A 27 -10.24 4.46 -14.10
C THR A 27 -10.35 4.54 -12.58
N PHE A 28 -9.89 3.51 -11.86
CA PHE A 28 -9.80 3.50 -10.39
C PHE A 28 -8.48 4.05 -9.83
N GLY A 29 -7.66 4.72 -10.65
CA GLY A 29 -6.47 5.43 -10.19
C GLY A 29 -5.19 4.58 -10.08
N PHE A 30 -5.20 3.36 -10.62
CA PHE A 30 -3.98 2.55 -10.71
C PHE A 30 -3.14 3.04 -11.90
N ASN A 31 -1.85 3.29 -11.64
CA ASN A 31 -0.93 3.86 -12.64
C ASN A 31 0.28 2.97 -12.92
N ASN A 32 0.34 1.79 -12.29
CA ASN A 32 1.48 0.89 -12.38
C ASN A 32 0.99 -0.53 -12.65
N VAL A 33 1.74 -1.25 -13.47
CA VAL A 33 1.51 -2.66 -13.80
C VAL A 33 2.78 -3.42 -13.44
N PHE A 34 2.64 -4.42 -12.58
CA PHE A 34 3.66 -5.42 -12.37
C PHE A 34 3.39 -6.61 -13.29
N THR A 35 4.41 -7.18 -13.90
CA THR A 35 4.29 -8.42 -14.66
C THR A 35 5.51 -9.29 -14.44
N SER A 36 5.32 -10.61 -14.48
CA SER A 36 6.42 -11.57 -14.45
C SER A 36 6.50 -12.31 -15.77
N LEU A 37 7.63 -12.17 -16.45
CA LEU A 37 7.96 -12.91 -17.67
C LEU A 37 8.75 -14.19 -17.36
N HIS A 38 8.90 -14.53 -16.08
CA HIS A 38 9.44 -15.80 -15.62
C HIS A 38 8.31 -16.81 -15.38
N ILE A 39 7.85 -17.45 -16.47
CA ILE A 39 6.78 -18.47 -16.38
C ILE A 39 7.21 -19.69 -17.19
N PRO A 40 7.86 -20.68 -16.55
CA PRO A 40 8.29 -21.95 -17.18
C PRO A 40 7.16 -22.68 -17.91
N GLU A 41 5.93 -22.57 -17.42
CA GLU A 41 4.74 -23.27 -17.88
C GLU A 41 4.07 -22.60 -19.10
N ALA A 42 4.51 -21.41 -19.51
CA ALA A 42 3.89 -20.64 -20.58
C ALA A 42 4.47 -20.97 -21.97
N ASN A 43 3.63 -20.87 -23.00
CA ASN A 43 4.11 -20.76 -24.37
C ASN A 43 4.78 -19.39 -24.55
N TYR A 44 6.11 -19.37 -24.41
CA TYR A 44 6.92 -18.15 -24.44
C TYR A 44 6.64 -17.27 -25.67
N LYS A 45 6.48 -17.83 -26.87
CA LYS A 45 6.22 -17.03 -28.08
C LYS A 45 4.90 -16.26 -27.98
N LYS A 46 3.82 -16.93 -27.55
CA LYS A 46 2.51 -16.28 -27.36
C LYS A 46 2.57 -15.26 -26.23
N ALA A 47 3.17 -15.61 -25.10
CA ALA A 47 3.32 -14.72 -23.95
C ALA A 47 4.05 -13.41 -24.32
N ILE A 48 5.07 -13.47 -25.18
CA ILE A 48 5.77 -12.28 -25.67
C ILE A 48 4.87 -11.41 -26.57
N LEU A 49 4.06 -12.01 -27.46
CA LEU A 49 3.13 -11.26 -28.30
C LEU A 49 2.08 -10.55 -27.44
N ASP A 50 1.45 -11.28 -26.53
CA ASP A 50 0.46 -10.75 -25.59
C ASP A 50 1.07 -9.62 -24.73
N PHE A 51 2.31 -9.79 -24.27
CA PHE A 51 3.01 -8.75 -23.51
C PHE A 51 3.28 -7.49 -24.35
N LYS A 52 3.63 -7.61 -25.63
CA LYS A 52 3.82 -6.44 -26.52
C LYS A 52 2.53 -5.63 -26.66
N GLU A 53 1.39 -6.30 -26.78
CA GLU A 53 0.08 -5.62 -26.84
C GLU A 53 -0.27 -4.93 -25.51
N ILE A 54 -0.04 -5.61 -24.38
CA ILE A 54 -0.20 -5.03 -23.04
C ILE A 54 0.71 -3.81 -22.85
N ALA A 55 1.96 -3.89 -23.30
CA ALA A 55 2.92 -2.81 -23.18
C ALA A 55 2.53 -1.58 -24.01
N ALA A 56 2.07 -1.80 -25.25
CA ALA A 56 1.52 -0.74 -26.09
C ALA A 56 0.29 -0.08 -25.45
N LEU A 57 -0.62 -0.87 -24.88
CA LEU A 57 -1.79 -0.36 -24.17
C LEU A 57 -1.39 0.49 -22.96
N CYS A 58 -0.49 -0.01 -22.10
CA CYS A 58 -0.05 0.73 -20.91
C CYS A 58 0.61 2.06 -21.28
N LYS A 59 1.42 2.09 -22.35
CA LYS A 59 2.01 3.32 -22.88
C LYS A 59 0.93 4.32 -23.29
N ASN A 60 -0.11 3.88 -24.02
CA ASN A 60 -1.22 4.74 -24.42
C ASN A 60 -2.04 5.26 -23.22
N LEU A 61 -2.11 4.49 -22.13
CA LEU A 61 -2.81 4.88 -20.90
C LEU A 61 -1.92 5.63 -19.90
N ASN A 62 -0.66 5.93 -20.24
CA ASN A 62 0.34 6.49 -19.33
C ASN A 62 0.44 5.70 -18.02
N MET A 63 0.56 4.37 -18.13
CA MET A 63 0.83 3.46 -17.01
C MET A 63 2.27 2.97 -17.08
N ASN A 64 2.92 2.88 -15.94
CA ASN A 64 4.28 2.36 -15.83
C ASN A 64 4.25 0.84 -15.76
N ILE A 65 5.17 0.17 -16.48
CA ILE A 65 5.35 -1.28 -16.37
C ILE A 65 6.63 -1.58 -15.60
N ILE A 66 6.50 -2.42 -14.59
CA ILE A 66 7.59 -3.07 -13.87
C ILE A 66 7.59 -4.53 -14.32
N ALA A 67 8.63 -4.93 -15.05
CA ALA A 67 8.75 -6.29 -15.57
C ALA A 67 9.79 -7.07 -14.77
N ASP A 68 9.36 -8.16 -14.15
CA ASP A 68 10.24 -9.15 -13.56
C ASP A 68 10.72 -10.13 -14.63
N ILE A 69 12.00 -10.02 -14.97
CA ILE A 69 12.62 -10.70 -16.11
C ILE A 69 13.78 -11.54 -15.60
N SER A 70 13.67 -12.86 -15.78
CA SER A 70 14.80 -13.76 -15.56
C SER A 70 15.84 -13.67 -16.70
N PRO A 71 17.12 -13.98 -16.47
CA PRO A 71 18.14 -14.02 -17.52
C PRO A 71 17.74 -14.86 -18.76
N ARG A 72 16.97 -15.94 -18.58
CA ARG A 72 16.46 -16.75 -19.69
C ARG A 72 15.44 -16.00 -20.56
N ALA A 73 14.59 -15.17 -19.95
CA ALA A 73 13.57 -14.41 -20.65
C ALA A 73 14.18 -13.31 -21.55
N PHE A 74 15.36 -12.77 -21.19
CA PHE A 74 16.13 -11.85 -22.05
C PHE A 74 16.44 -12.49 -23.42
N ASN A 75 16.94 -13.72 -23.42
CA ASN A 75 17.27 -14.44 -24.66
C ASN A 75 16.05 -14.66 -25.56
N TYR A 76 14.89 -15.01 -25.00
CA TYR A 76 13.67 -15.23 -25.78
C TYR A 76 13.05 -13.95 -26.35
N LEU A 77 13.23 -12.83 -25.66
CA LEU A 77 12.84 -11.52 -26.16
C LEU A 77 13.77 -11.00 -27.26
N GLY A 78 14.89 -11.70 -27.52
CA GLY A 78 15.95 -11.23 -28.43
C GLY A 78 16.69 -10.02 -27.86
N PHE A 79 16.64 -9.81 -26.55
CA PHE A 79 17.30 -8.69 -25.87
C PHE A 79 18.56 -9.21 -25.18
N ASP A 80 19.71 -8.64 -25.55
CA ASP A 80 20.89 -8.71 -24.71
C ASP A 80 20.61 -7.90 -23.44
N ILE A 81 21.01 -8.43 -22.28
CA ILE A 81 20.92 -7.71 -21.01
C ILE A 81 21.72 -6.40 -21.01
N ASN A 82 22.73 -6.31 -21.87
CA ASN A 82 23.48 -5.09 -22.11
C ASN A 82 22.72 -4.08 -22.98
N ASN A 83 21.63 -4.49 -23.66
CA ASN A 83 20.80 -3.64 -24.50
C ASN A 83 19.48 -3.25 -23.82
N LEU A 84 19.58 -2.52 -22.71
CA LEU A 84 18.44 -1.98 -21.96
C LEU A 84 17.55 -1.03 -22.78
N LYS A 85 18.05 -0.49 -23.90
CA LYS A 85 17.30 0.39 -24.80
C LYS A 85 16.06 -0.32 -25.35
N ALA A 86 16.21 -1.56 -25.79
CA ALA A 86 15.12 -2.29 -26.44
C ALA A 86 13.96 -2.58 -25.46
N ILE A 87 14.29 -2.78 -24.18
CA ILE A 87 13.30 -2.93 -23.10
C ILE A 87 12.58 -1.61 -22.84
N LYS A 88 13.32 -0.49 -22.81
CA LYS A 88 12.74 0.84 -22.68
C LYS A 88 11.81 1.18 -23.85
N ASP A 89 12.24 0.88 -25.08
CA ASP A 89 11.48 1.15 -26.31
C ASP A 89 10.16 0.37 -26.35
N LEU A 90 10.12 -0.82 -25.73
CA LEU A 90 8.91 -1.62 -25.56
C LEU A 90 7.88 -0.96 -24.62
N GLY A 91 8.28 0.06 -23.84
CA GLY A 91 7.42 0.76 -22.88
C GLY A 91 7.60 0.32 -21.43
N VAL A 92 8.60 -0.53 -21.14
CA VAL A 92 8.92 -0.93 -19.77
C VAL A 92 9.57 0.24 -19.03
N SER A 93 9.08 0.52 -17.83
CA SER A 93 9.52 1.62 -16.98
C SER A 93 10.58 1.19 -15.98
N ALA A 94 10.49 -0.04 -15.48
CA ALA A 94 11.49 -0.65 -14.62
C ALA A 94 11.67 -2.14 -14.92
N ILE A 95 12.89 -2.64 -14.74
CA ILE A 95 13.16 -4.08 -14.70
C ILE A 95 13.42 -4.51 -13.27
N ARG A 96 12.75 -5.57 -12.82
CA ARG A 96 13.04 -6.21 -11.54
C ARG A 96 14.10 -7.28 -11.73
N ILE A 97 15.12 -7.19 -10.89
CA ILE A 97 16.32 -8.02 -10.92
C ILE A 97 16.33 -8.84 -9.63
N ASP A 98 15.60 -9.96 -9.63
CA ASP A 98 15.33 -10.75 -8.42
C ASP A 98 16.49 -11.71 -8.04
N PHE A 99 17.08 -12.39 -9.03
CA PHE A 99 18.15 -13.37 -8.80
C PHE A 99 19.16 -13.39 -9.96
N GLY A 100 20.42 -13.66 -9.63
CA GLY A 100 21.48 -13.93 -10.62
C GLY A 100 22.34 -12.74 -11.02
N PHE A 101 22.27 -11.62 -10.29
CA PHE A 101 23.04 -10.41 -10.59
C PHE A 101 23.85 -9.96 -9.38
N SER A 102 25.11 -9.62 -9.62
CA SER A 102 26.01 -9.04 -8.63
C SER A 102 25.65 -7.59 -8.32
N ALA A 103 26.10 -7.09 -7.16
CA ALA A 103 25.95 -5.68 -6.80
C ALA A 103 26.61 -4.76 -7.84
N LYS A 104 27.74 -5.18 -8.42
CA LYS A 104 28.45 -4.46 -9.49
C LYS A 104 27.60 -4.32 -10.76
N GLU A 105 26.94 -5.39 -11.19
CA GLU A 105 26.07 -5.36 -12.37
C GLU A 105 24.86 -4.47 -12.14
N ILE A 106 24.22 -4.56 -10.97
CA ILE A 106 23.10 -3.72 -10.60
C ILE A 106 23.52 -2.23 -10.62
N ALA A 107 24.64 -1.89 -9.99
CA ALA A 107 25.17 -0.52 -10.03
C ALA A 107 25.44 -0.06 -11.47
N TYR A 108 26.04 -0.90 -12.31
CA TYR A 108 26.24 -0.58 -13.72
C TYR A 108 24.92 -0.33 -14.47
N PHE A 109 23.90 -1.16 -14.26
CA PHE A 109 22.60 -0.97 -14.91
C PHE A 109 21.91 0.33 -14.49
N THR A 110 22.11 0.79 -13.26
CA THR A 110 21.52 2.08 -12.82
C THR A 110 22.09 3.29 -13.56
N GLN A 111 23.24 3.15 -14.22
CA GLN A 111 23.87 4.20 -15.02
C GLN A 111 23.37 4.24 -16.47
N ASN A 112 22.34 3.44 -16.81
CA ASN A 112 21.83 3.41 -18.18
C ASN A 112 21.29 4.79 -18.62
N PRO A 113 21.53 5.21 -19.87
CA PRO A 113 21.12 6.53 -20.35
C PRO A 113 19.63 6.60 -20.76
N TYR A 114 18.87 5.51 -20.60
CA TYR A 114 17.51 5.38 -21.12
C TYR A 114 16.43 5.73 -20.09
N GLY A 115 16.83 6.03 -18.85
CA GLY A 115 15.89 6.25 -17.74
C GLY A 115 15.04 5.02 -17.45
N LEU A 116 15.61 3.82 -17.64
CA LEU A 116 15.00 2.56 -17.21
C LEU A 116 15.37 2.33 -15.74
N LYS A 117 14.37 2.18 -14.88
CA LYS A 117 14.63 1.93 -13.45
C LYS A 117 15.03 0.48 -13.20
N ILE A 118 15.82 0.27 -12.17
CA ILE A 118 16.26 -1.03 -11.69
C ILE A 118 15.60 -1.29 -10.34
N GLU A 119 14.80 -2.35 -10.28
CA GLU A 119 14.10 -2.76 -9.07
C GLU A 119 14.81 -3.95 -8.41
N ILE A 120 15.25 -3.76 -7.17
CA ILE A 120 15.87 -4.81 -6.36
C ILE A 120 14.84 -5.47 -5.43
N ASN A 121 15.12 -6.71 -5.02
CA ASN A 121 14.26 -7.42 -4.09
C ASN A 121 14.37 -6.86 -2.65
N ALA A 122 13.29 -6.25 -2.16
CA ALA A 122 13.23 -5.70 -0.81
C ALA A 122 13.18 -6.78 0.28
N SER A 123 12.60 -7.95 0.01
CA SER A 123 12.47 -9.03 0.99
C SER A 123 13.82 -9.69 1.34
N THR A 124 14.76 -9.74 0.38
CA THR A 124 16.05 -10.43 0.56
C THR A 124 17.21 -9.50 0.85
N VAL A 125 17.03 -8.17 0.73
CA VAL A 125 18.08 -7.17 0.94
C VAL A 125 18.78 -7.33 2.30
N THR A 126 20.09 -7.14 2.32
CA THR A 126 20.91 -7.16 3.54
C THR A 126 21.78 -5.91 3.59
N GLU A 127 22.20 -5.54 4.81
CA GLU A 127 23.16 -4.44 4.99
C GLU A 127 24.48 -4.71 4.24
N LYS A 128 24.95 -5.96 4.23
CA LYS A 128 26.14 -6.35 3.45
C LYS A 128 25.96 -6.06 1.96
N PHE A 129 24.84 -6.49 1.39
CA PHE A 129 24.54 -6.24 -0.02
C PHE A 129 24.44 -4.76 -0.35
N LEU A 130 23.78 -3.96 0.50
CA LEU A 130 23.66 -2.51 0.28
C LEU A 130 25.01 -1.79 0.35
N LYS A 131 25.89 -2.16 1.29
CA LYS A 131 27.27 -1.62 1.37
C LYS A 131 28.11 -2.01 0.16
N GLU A 132 27.98 -3.26 -0.31
CA GLU A 132 28.65 -3.71 -1.53
C GLU A 132 28.15 -2.93 -2.76
N LEU A 133 26.84 -2.77 -2.88
CA LEU A 133 26.21 -1.97 -3.94
C LEU A 133 26.72 -0.53 -3.91
N GLU A 134 26.72 0.12 -2.75
CA GLU A 134 27.21 1.47 -2.54
C GLU A 134 28.68 1.64 -2.98
N SER A 135 29.54 0.64 -2.76
CA SER A 135 30.95 0.67 -3.18
C SER A 135 31.15 0.79 -4.71
N TYR A 136 30.11 0.49 -5.49
CA TYR A 136 30.10 0.63 -6.94
C TYR A 136 29.39 1.91 -7.44
N ASN A 137 29.07 2.85 -6.55
CA ASN A 137 28.47 4.15 -6.87
C ASN A 137 27.20 4.04 -7.77
N PRO A 138 26.14 3.36 -7.31
CA PRO A 138 24.91 3.23 -8.08
C PRO A 138 24.21 4.58 -8.18
N ASN A 139 23.43 4.78 -9.25
CA ASN A 139 22.50 5.89 -9.32
C ASN A 139 21.21 5.53 -8.56
N TYR A 140 21.07 6.02 -7.33
CA TYR A 140 19.92 5.76 -6.48
C TYR A 140 18.59 6.31 -7.03
N GLU A 141 18.59 7.33 -7.88
CA GLU A 141 17.36 7.84 -8.52
C GLU A 141 16.75 6.81 -9.51
N MET A 142 17.62 5.99 -10.09
CA MET A 142 17.26 4.88 -10.98
C MET A 142 16.97 3.60 -10.22
N LEU A 143 17.22 3.54 -8.91
CA LEU A 143 16.88 2.39 -8.08
C LEU A 143 15.49 2.53 -7.47
N GLN A 144 14.82 1.39 -7.37
CA GLN A 144 13.64 1.20 -6.55
C GLN A 144 13.67 -0.22 -5.95
N SER A 145 12.73 -0.53 -5.08
CA SER A 145 12.65 -1.84 -4.44
C SER A 145 11.22 -2.32 -4.35
N CYS A 146 11.03 -3.63 -4.46
CA CYS A 146 9.73 -4.25 -4.27
C CYS A 146 9.90 -5.56 -3.50
N HIS A 147 9.01 -5.79 -2.54
CA HIS A 147 8.96 -7.05 -1.82
C HIS A 147 8.53 -8.20 -2.73
N ASN A 148 8.82 -9.41 -2.30
CA ASN A 148 8.20 -10.60 -2.90
C ASN A 148 6.72 -10.69 -2.48
N TYR A 149 5.91 -11.35 -3.30
CA TYR A 149 4.70 -12.01 -2.85
C TYR A 149 4.98 -13.48 -2.57
N TYR A 150 4.12 -14.13 -1.79
CA TYR A 150 4.33 -15.49 -1.29
C TYR A 150 3.13 -16.40 -1.58
N PRO A 151 3.18 -17.19 -2.69
CA PRO A 151 2.07 -18.06 -3.09
C PRO A 151 1.80 -19.21 -2.11
N ARG A 152 2.83 -19.66 -1.37
CA ARG A 152 2.69 -20.76 -0.41
C ARG A 152 2.16 -20.22 0.91
N LEU A 153 1.06 -20.79 1.39
CA LEU A 153 0.51 -20.53 2.72
C LEU A 153 1.59 -20.63 3.81
N ASN A 154 1.53 -19.74 4.80
CA ASN A 154 2.45 -19.63 5.94
C ASN A 154 3.90 -19.27 5.57
N THR A 155 4.13 -18.54 4.47
CA THR A 155 5.50 -18.14 4.05
C THR A 155 5.68 -16.66 3.75
N GLY A 156 4.61 -15.88 3.79
CA GLY A 156 4.66 -14.42 3.82
C GLY A 156 5.52 -13.94 4.99
N ILE A 157 6.18 -12.79 4.81
CA ILE A 157 7.06 -12.27 5.86
C ILE A 157 6.24 -11.64 6.99
N SER A 158 6.81 -11.64 8.19
CA SER A 158 6.20 -10.99 9.35
C SER A 158 6.39 -9.47 9.31
N ILE A 159 5.54 -8.71 10.01
CA ILE A 159 5.71 -7.26 10.19
C ILE A 159 7.11 -6.92 10.72
N LYS A 160 7.63 -7.70 11.67
CA LYS A 160 8.96 -7.49 12.26
C LYS A 160 10.07 -7.57 11.19
N THR A 161 10.03 -8.59 10.34
CA THR A 161 11.00 -8.73 9.25
C THR A 161 10.81 -7.63 8.22
N PHE A 162 9.56 -7.32 7.88
CA PHE A 162 9.19 -6.26 6.93
C PHE A 162 9.76 -4.89 7.34
N LYS A 163 9.47 -4.43 8.58
CA LYS A 163 10.01 -3.17 9.13
C LYS A 163 11.54 -3.14 9.07
N LYS A 164 12.20 -4.22 9.51
CA LYS A 164 13.67 -4.33 9.46
C LYS A 164 14.23 -4.16 8.05
N LYS A 165 13.59 -4.73 7.03
CA LYS A 165 14.02 -4.59 5.63
C LYS A 165 13.76 -3.18 5.12
N ASN A 166 12.61 -2.59 5.45
CA ASN A 166 12.26 -1.24 5.05
C ASN A 166 13.21 -0.20 5.64
N ASP A 167 13.60 -0.35 6.91
CA ASP A 167 14.54 0.56 7.57
C ASP A 167 15.91 0.55 6.89
N LEU A 168 16.35 -0.60 6.36
CA LEU A 168 17.59 -0.68 5.57
C LEU A 168 17.46 0.10 4.26
N LEU A 169 16.35 -0.07 3.54
CA LEU A 169 16.12 0.57 2.24
C LEU A 169 15.90 2.09 2.37
N LYS A 170 15.16 2.52 3.40
CA LYS A 170 14.87 3.94 3.68
C LYS A 170 16.13 4.75 4.00
N LYS A 171 17.16 4.14 4.62
CA LYS A 171 18.47 4.80 4.82
C LYS A 171 19.14 5.25 3.52
N HIS A 172 18.80 4.61 2.40
CA HIS A 172 19.28 4.96 1.07
C HIS A 172 18.23 5.68 0.21
N ASN A 173 17.17 6.21 0.82
CA ASN A 173 16.05 6.89 0.16
C ASN A 173 15.39 6.08 -0.97
N LEU A 174 15.43 4.75 -0.88
CA LEU A 174 14.82 3.89 -1.89
C LEU A 174 13.30 3.84 -1.71
N LYS A 175 12.58 3.98 -2.83
CA LYS A 175 11.14 3.72 -2.86
C LYS A 175 10.89 2.23 -2.70
N ILE A 176 9.88 1.89 -1.89
CA ILE A 176 9.56 0.51 -1.51
C ILE A 176 8.13 0.20 -1.94
N SER A 177 7.95 -0.93 -2.61
CA SER A 177 6.63 -1.46 -2.95
C SER A 177 6.39 -2.84 -2.32
N ALA A 178 5.13 -3.20 -2.10
CA ALA A 178 4.72 -4.49 -1.56
C ALA A 178 3.37 -4.94 -2.16
N PHE A 179 3.05 -6.22 -1.97
CA PHE A 179 1.88 -6.86 -2.56
C PHE A 179 0.78 -7.14 -1.53
N ILE A 180 -0.46 -6.91 -1.96
CA ILE A 180 -1.70 -7.34 -1.30
C ILE A 180 -2.35 -8.47 -2.11
N PRO A 181 -3.06 -9.41 -1.46
CA PRO A 181 -3.78 -10.43 -2.18
C PRO A 181 -5.09 -9.88 -2.77
N SER A 182 -5.64 -10.60 -3.73
CA SER A 182 -7.07 -10.54 -4.08
C SER A 182 -7.80 -11.67 -3.35
N LEU A 183 -9.03 -11.44 -2.92
CA LEU A 183 -9.84 -12.52 -2.34
C LEU A 183 -10.52 -13.38 -3.43
N VAL A 184 -10.55 -12.88 -4.67
CA VAL A 184 -11.02 -13.63 -5.85
C VAL A 184 -9.89 -13.91 -6.82
N ASN A 185 -10.11 -14.88 -7.72
CA ASN A 185 -9.20 -15.16 -8.86
C ASN A 185 -7.72 -15.27 -8.44
N LYS A 186 -7.47 -15.96 -7.32
CA LYS A 186 -6.13 -16.16 -6.78
C LYS A 186 -5.24 -16.84 -7.83
N ARG A 187 -4.01 -16.39 -7.99
CA ARG A 187 -3.11 -16.92 -9.01
C ARG A 187 -2.77 -18.39 -8.72
N GLY A 188 -2.86 -19.23 -9.75
CA GLY A 188 -2.35 -20.60 -9.69
C GLY A 188 -0.82 -20.66 -9.56
N PRO A 189 -0.25 -21.87 -9.36
CA PRO A 189 -0.95 -23.15 -9.25
C PRO A 189 -1.48 -23.45 -7.84
N ILE A 190 -1.16 -22.61 -6.85
CA ILE A 190 -1.48 -22.87 -5.44
C ILE A 190 -2.84 -22.27 -5.04
N PHE A 191 -3.26 -21.16 -5.65
CA PHE A 191 -4.55 -20.51 -5.39
C PHE A 191 -4.74 -20.05 -3.93
N GLU A 192 -3.66 -19.76 -3.21
CA GLU A 192 -3.67 -19.28 -1.80
C GLU A 192 -3.41 -17.77 -1.66
N GLY A 193 -3.44 -17.05 -2.78
CA GLY A 193 -3.24 -15.60 -2.83
C GLY A 193 -1.77 -15.19 -2.79
N LEU A 194 -1.51 -13.96 -3.21
CA LEU A 194 -0.16 -13.42 -3.38
C LEU A 194 0.13 -12.19 -2.48
N PRO A 195 0.04 -12.32 -1.15
CA PRO A 195 0.42 -11.24 -0.23
C PRO A 195 1.94 -11.17 -0.03
N THR A 196 2.45 -10.01 0.38
CA THR A 196 3.79 -9.88 0.97
C THR A 196 3.80 -10.27 2.45
N LEU A 197 2.88 -9.72 3.25
CA LEU A 197 2.75 -10.02 4.68
C LEU A 197 1.80 -11.21 4.88
N GLU A 198 2.20 -12.21 5.67
CA GLU A 198 1.36 -13.40 5.86
C GLU A 198 0.00 -13.06 6.50
N ILE A 199 0.00 -12.08 7.40
CA ILE A 199 -1.21 -11.60 8.08
C ILE A 199 -2.26 -11.02 7.12
N HIS A 200 -1.88 -10.64 5.90
CA HIS A 200 -2.78 -10.06 4.89
C HIS A 200 -3.51 -11.11 4.08
N ARG A 201 -3.10 -12.38 4.12
CA ARG A 201 -3.51 -13.41 3.16
C ARG A 201 -5.02 -13.56 2.99
N PHE A 202 -5.77 -13.35 4.07
CA PHE A 202 -7.23 -13.50 4.09
C PHE A 202 -7.95 -12.20 4.46
N LEU A 203 -7.23 -11.09 4.58
CA LEU A 203 -7.84 -9.79 4.85
C LEU A 203 -8.39 -9.19 3.56
N GLU A 204 -9.42 -8.35 3.70
CA GLU A 204 -9.87 -7.52 2.57
C GLU A 204 -8.68 -6.72 2.00
N PRO A 205 -8.57 -6.60 0.66
CA PRO A 205 -7.43 -5.92 0.06
C PRO A 205 -7.28 -4.46 0.52
N GLN A 206 -8.40 -3.77 0.78
CA GLN A 206 -8.39 -2.41 1.33
C GLN A 206 -7.76 -2.32 2.73
N ILE A 207 -7.98 -3.31 3.60
CA ILE A 207 -7.40 -3.35 4.94
C ILE A 207 -5.89 -3.58 4.83
N SER A 208 -5.49 -4.54 3.99
CA SER A 208 -4.09 -4.84 3.71
C SER A 208 -3.36 -3.63 3.14
N ALA A 209 -3.97 -2.91 2.19
CA ALA A 209 -3.40 -1.71 1.58
C ALA A 209 -3.23 -0.58 2.59
N LYS A 210 -4.23 -0.32 3.46
CA LYS A 210 -4.13 0.67 4.54
C LYS A 210 -2.95 0.37 5.46
N GLU A 211 -2.79 -0.90 5.86
CA GLU A 211 -1.67 -1.29 6.74
C GLU A 211 -0.31 -1.08 6.05
N LEU A 212 -0.18 -1.42 4.76
CA LEU A 212 1.08 -1.19 4.03
C LEU A 212 1.42 0.31 3.94
N PHE A 213 0.45 1.17 3.61
CA PHE A 213 0.69 2.62 3.60
C PHE A 213 1.03 3.15 5.00
N ALA A 214 0.35 2.67 6.04
CA ALA A 214 0.64 3.02 7.42
C ALA A 214 2.04 2.55 7.88
N LEU A 215 2.55 1.46 7.31
CA LEU A 215 3.95 1.00 7.48
C LEU A 215 4.97 1.81 6.64
N GLY A 216 4.51 2.84 5.92
CA GLY A 216 5.30 3.76 5.13
C GLY A 216 5.86 3.13 3.86
N ILE A 217 5.03 2.36 3.15
CA ILE A 217 5.30 1.83 1.81
C ILE A 217 4.88 2.84 0.74
N ASP A 218 5.72 3.02 -0.28
CA ASP A 218 5.47 3.95 -1.40
C ASP A 218 4.57 3.35 -2.49
N GLY A 219 4.42 2.03 -2.56
CA GLY A 219 3.67 1.35 -3.62
C GLY A 219 2.99 0.07 -3.17
N VAL A 220 1.68 -0.02 -3.37
CA VAL A 220 0.87 -1.20 -3.11
C VAL A 220 0.40 -1.79 -4.43
N PHE A 221 0.67 -3.07 -4.62
CA PHE A 221 0.30 -3.81 -5.82
C PHE A 221 -0.65 -4.95 -5.47
N PHE A 222 -1.72 -5.14 -6.24
CA PHE A 222 -2.39 -6.44 -6.22
C PHE A 222 -1.42 -7.49 -6.77
N GLY A 223 -1.10 -8.52 -5.98
CA GLY A 223 -0.26 -9.64 -6.40
C GLY A 223 -1.03 -10.61 -7.30
N ASP A 224 -2.29 -10.87 -6.95
CA ASP A 224 -3.20 -11.71 -7.73
C ASP A 224 -3.80 -10.97 -8.92
N ALA A 225 -4.29 -11.73 -9.90
CA ALA A 225 -5.02 -11.20 -11.04
C ALA A 225 -6.13 -12.20 -11.43
N ILE A 226 -7.38 -11.78 -11.64
CA ILE A 226 -7.88 -10.39 -11.77
C ILE A 226 -8.78 -10.04 -10.56
N PRO A 227 -8.48 -9.02 -9.74
CA PRO A 227 -9.38 -8.55 -8.69
C PRO A 227 -10.69 -8.00 -9.27
N THR A 228 -11.74 -7.96 -8.46
CA THR A 228 -13.02 -7.35 -8.85
C THR A 228 -12.92 -5.82 -9.00
N ASP A 229 -13.83 -5.22 -9.76
CA ASP A 229 -13.95 -3.75 -9.84
C ASP A 229 -14.21 -3.11 -8.47
N GLU A 230 -14.87 -3.80 -7.53
CA GLU A 230 -15.10 -3.28 -6.18
C GLU A 230 -13.82 -3.32 -5.33
N GLU A 231 -12.99 -4.37 -5.43
CA GLU A 231 -11.65 -4.40 -4.82
C GLU A 231 -10.74 -3.30 -5.40
N LEU A 232 -10.79 -3.08 -6.72
CA LEU A 232 -10.06 -1.99 -7.35
C LEU A 232 -10.54 -0.63 -6.85
N LYS A 233 -11.85 -0.39 -6.83
CA LYS A 233 -12.44 0.88 -6.40
C LYS A 233 -12.14 1.20 -4.94
N THR A 234 -12.21 0.22 -4.05
CA THR A 234 -11.93 0.41 -2.62
C THR A 234 -10.46 0.73 -2.39
N VAL A 235 -9.55 -0.05 -2.95
CA VAL A 235 -8.09 0.21 -2.84
C VAL A 235 -7.69 1.50 -3.56
N GLY A 236 -8.26 1.78 -4.72
CA GLY A 236 -8.00 2.97 -5.54
C GLY A 236 -8.26 4.28 -4.82
N LYS A 237 -9.28 4.32 -3.95
CA LYS A 237 -9.67 5.50 -3.17
C LYS A 237 -8.81 5.78 -1.93
N ILE A 238 -7.99 4.81 -1.50
CA ILE A 238 -7.18 4.96 -0.29
C ILE A 238 -6.15 6.07 -0.47
N SER A 239 -6.09 6.98 0.50
CA SER A 239 -5.02 7.98 0.58
C SER A 239 -3.73 7.34 1.07
N GLU A 240 -2.60 7.73 0.50
CA GLU A 240 -1.27 7.24 0.92
C GLU A 240 -0.76 7.93 2.19
N ASN A 241 -1.19 9.17 2.43
CA ASN A 241 -0.66 10.03 3.50
C ASN A 241 -1.70 10.31 4.61
N ILE A 242 -2.88 9.69 4.52
CA ILE A 242 -3.96 9.86 5.51
C ILE A 242 -4.52 8.47 5.80
N ILE A 243 -4.54 8.10 7.08
CA ILE A 243 -5.13 6.83 7.51
C ILE A 243 -6.66 6.97 7.53
N ASP A 244 -7.31 6.25 6.63
CA ASP A 244 -8.76 6.17 6.55
C ASP A 244 -9.28 5.12 7.52
N ILE A 245 -10.08 5.52 8.52
CA ILE A 245 -10.57 4.62 9.58
C ILE A 245 -12.09 4.47 9.45
N ARG A 246 -12.58 3.26 9.23
CA ARG A 246 -14.02 2.98 9.22
C ARG A 246 -14.59 2.92 10.63
N ILE A 247 -15.71 3.59 10.85
CA ILE A 247 -16.38 3.66 12.16
C ILE A 247 -17.88 3.37 12.09
N GLU A 248 -18.41 2.87 13.20
CA GLU A 248 -19.84 2.82 13.51
C GLU A 248 -20.17 3.94 14.50
N THR A 249 -21.15 4.79 14.18
CA THR A 249 -21.50 5.95 15.01
C THR A 249 -22.61 5.65 16.02
N PHE A 250 -22.49 6.18 17.24
CA PHE A 250 -23.45 6.03 18.33
C PHE A 250 -24.36 7.25 18.48
N LYS A 251 -25.11 7.57 17.41
CA LYS A 251 -26.03 8.72 17.34
C LYS A 251 -25.41 10.05 17.82
N PRO A 252 -24.25 10.47 17.27
CA PRO A 252 -23.71 11.82 17.50
C PRO A 252 -24.73 12.90 17.15
N CYS A 253 -24.71 14.03 17.86
CA CYS A 253 -25.44 15.23 17.44
C CYS A 253 -24.81 15.85 16.20
N SER A 254 -25.48 16.83 15.57
CA SER A 254 -25.01 17.43 14.31
C SER A 254 -23.62 18.07 14.41
N ILE A 255 -23.28 18.67 15.57
CA ILE A 255 -21.97 19.26 15.82
C ILE A 255 -20.90 18.16 15.90
N GLU A 256 -21.17 17.08 16.62
CA GLU A 256 -20.28 15.92 16.73
C GLU A 256 -20.08 15.25 15.37
N GLU A 257 -21.13 15.09 14.57
CA GLU A 257 -21.01 14.57 13.19
C GLU A 257 -20.12 15.44 12.32
N ASN A 258 -20.27 16.76 12.43
CA ASN A 258 -19.43 17.70 11.70
C ASN A 258 -17.95 17.57 12.12
N ILE A 259 -17.66 17.47 13.42
CA ILE A 259 -16.29 17.25 13.92
C ILE A 259 -15.71 15.95 13.35
N ILE A 260 -16.48 14.85 13.32
CA ILE A 260 -15.99 13.53 12.90
C ILE A 260 -15.71 13.46 11.40
N PHE A 261 -16.60 13.97 10.54
CA PHE A 261 -16.56 13.63 9.10
C PHE A 261 -16.09 14.75 8.18
N ASN A 262 -16.06 16.02 8.64
CA ASN A 262 -15.73 17.16 7.77
C ASN A 262 -14.29 17.66 7.93
N TYR A 263 -13.44 16.94 8.67
CA TYR A 263 -12.06 17.31 8.91
C TYR A 263 -11.10 16.15 8.63
N ILE A 264 -9.88 16.51 8.23
CA ILE A 264 -8.72 15.64 8.38
C ILE A 264 -8.16 15.91 9.78
N HIS A 265 -8.16 14.89 10.60
CA HIS A 265 -7.59 14.94 11.93
C HIS A 265 -6.09 14.71 11.86
N GLU A 266 -5.38 15.28 12.81
CA GLU A 266 -3.96 15.07 13.00
C GLU A 266 -3.74 14.81 14.49
N ASN A 267 -3.00 13.74 14.80
CA ASN A 267 -2.65 13.46 16.18
C ASN A 267 -1.67 14.52 16.68
N ARG A 268 -1.75 14.83 17.98
CA ARG A 268 -0.83 15.81 18.58
C ARG A 268 0.63 15.28 18.56
N PRO A 269 1.63 16.18 18.48
CA PRO A 269 3.04 15.81 18.55
C PRO A 269 3.50 15.40 19.96
N ASP A 270 2.67 15.63 20.99
CA ASP A 270 2.83 15.09 22.34
C ASP A 270 1.88 13.90 22.52
N CYS A 271 2.12 12.80 21.79
CA CYS A 271 1.31 11.59 21.82
C CYS A 271 0.95 11.16 23.25
N ALA A 272 -0.34 11.08 23.55
CA ALA A 272 -0.78 10.54 24.82
C ALA A 272 -0.68 9.01 24.82
N GLU A 273 -0.41 8.46 26.01
CA GLU A 273 -0.33 7.01 26.23
C GLU A 273 -1.70 6.35 25.94
N ASP A 274 -2.78 6.98 26.41
CA ASP A 274 -4.09 6.36 26.54
C ASP A 274 -5.06 6.68 25.40
N VAL A 275 -4.81 7.78 24.68
CA VAL A 275 -5.70 8.29 23.63
C VAL A 275 -4.92 8.92 22.50
N ILE A 276 -5.43 8.80 21.28
CA ILE A 276 -5.05 9.67 20.15
C ILE A 276 -5.88 10.94 20.28
N ARG A 277 -5.27 12.12 20.13
CA ARG A 277 -5.95 13.41 20.35
C ARG A 277 -5.88 14.26 19.10
N SER A 278 -7.02 14.67 18.58
CA SER A 278 -7.07 15.49 17.37
C SER A 278 -6.76 16.96 17.67
N THR A 279 -5.68 17.49 17.10
CA THR A 279 -5.30 18.93 17.18
C THR A 279 -6.37 19.85 16.62
N ASN A 280 -7.01 19.45 15.52
CA ASN A 280 -7.88 20.31 14.70
C ASN A 280 -9.37 20.22 15.06
N SER A 281 -9.76 19.28 15.92
CA SER A 281 -11.17 18.97 16.24
C SER A 281 -12.00 20.18 16.71
N ARG A 282 -11.36 21.15 17.38
CA ARG A 282 -12.03 22.34 17.92
C ARG A 282 -12.03 23.56 16.98
N ILE A 283 -11.26 23.53 15.89
CA ILE A 283 -11.10 24.69 14.99
C ILE A 283 -12.44 25.10 14.34
N GLY A 284 -13.33 24.13 14.11
CA GLY A 284 -14.63 24.34 13.50
C GLY A 284 -15.74 24.83 14.41
N LEU A 285 -15.51 24.88 15.73
CA LEU A 285 -16.56 25.19 16.70
C LEU A 285 -16.87 26.69 16.74
N LYS A 286 -18.14 27.02 16.59
CA LYS A 286 -18.66 28.39 16.75
C LYS A 286 -18.87 28.69 18.24
N LYS A 287 -18.91 29.99 18.56
CA LYS A 287 -19.11 30.47 19.94
C LYS A 287 -20.37 29.93 20.61
N ASP A 288 -21.43 29.70 19.84
CA ASP A 288 -22.73 29.24 20.33
C ASP A 288 -22.91 27.71 20.20
N ASP A 289 -21.89 26.98 19.73
CA ASP A 289 -21.95 25.52 19.64
C ASP A 289 -21.85 24.91 21.04
N ILE A 290 -22.86 24.13 21.42
CA ILE A 290 -22.92 23.45 22.73
C ILE A 290 -23.03 21.95 22.51
N ILE A 291 -22.01 21.22 22.95
CA ILE A 291 -22.03 19.75 22.99
C ILE A 291 -22.56 19.34 24.36
N ASN A 292 -23.80 18.87 24.42
CA ASN A 292 -24.40 18.40 25.67
C ASN A 292 -23.91 16.99 26.04
N PRO A 293 -23.83 16.64 27.34
CA PRO A 293 -23.55 15.28 27.76
C PRO A 293 -24.51 14.28 27.11
N ASN A 294 -23.96 13.27 26.46
CA ASN A 294 -24.68 12.21 25.77
C ASN A 294 -23.80 10.96 25.70
N ASN A 295 -24.37 9.79 25.98
CA ASN A 295 -23.66 8.51 25.90
C ASN A 295 -22.30 8.50 26.64
N THR A 296 -22.29 8.97 27.90
CA THR A 296 -21.12 9.09 28.78
C THR A 296 -20.74 7.75 29.43
N LEU A 297 -20.49 6.74 28.59
CA LEU A 297 -20.23 5.36 29.00
C LEU A 297 -18.74 5.08 29.24
N GLU A 298 -18.42 3.83 29.57
CA GLU A 298 -17.05 3.31 29.50
C GLU A 298 -16.47 3.49 28.09
N ARG A 299 -15.15 3.72 28.03
CA ARG A 299 -14.43 4.19 26.84
C ARG A 299 -13.43 3.11 26.44
N ASN A 300 -13.92 2.08 25.77
CA ASN A 300 -13.13 0.90 25.41
C ASN A 300 -12.14 1.20 24.27
N LEU A 301 -11.14 0.34 24.10
CA LEU A 301 -10.20 0.38 22.97
C LEU A 301 -10.95 0.58 21.63
N GLY A 302 -10.51 1.54 20.83
CA GLY A 302 -11.13 1.84 19.53
C GLY A 302 -12.37 2.73 19.60
N PHE A 303 -12.82 3.14 20.79
CA PHE A 303 -13.94 4.09 20.89
C PHE A 303 -13.51 5.50 20.50
N ILE A 304 -14.39 6.16 19.74
CA ILE A 304 -14.28 7.56 19.36
C ILE A 304 -15.05 8.37 20.37
N THR A 305 -14.40 9.38 20.93
CA THR A 305 -15.00 10.23 21.97
C THR A 305 -14.85 11.71 21.64
N ILE A 306 -15.78 12.51 22.13
CA ILE A 306 -15.73 13.96 22.03
C ILE A 306 -16.05 14.54 23.42
N ASP A 307 -15.18 15.42 23.89
CA ASP A 307 -15.38 16.12 25.16
C ASP A 307 -16.62 17.02 25.09
N ASN A 308 -17.54 16.91 26.05
CA ASN A 308 -18.76 17.73 26.08
C ASN A 308 -18.53 19.03 26.87
N LYS A 309 -19.57 19.87 26.98
CA LYS A 309 -19.50 21.19 27.65
C LYS A 309 -18.97 21.13 29.08
N ASN A 310 -19.12 20.00 29.78
CA ASN A 310 -18.65 19.83 31.15
C ASN A 310 -17.11 19.72 31.23
N TYR A 311 -16.43 19.47 30.11
CA TYR A 311 -14.96 19.51 30.01
C TYR A 311 -14.42 20.92 29.70
N LEU A 312 -15.26 21.95 29.79
CA LEU A 312 -14.89 23.36 29.74
C LEU A 312 -14.04 23.70 28.49
N ARG A 313 -12.81 24.17 28.67
CA ARG A 313 -11.89 24.52 27.57
C ARG A 313 -11.55 23.37 26.63
N TYR A 314 -11.81 22.12 27.03
CA TYR A 314 -11.59 20.93 26.21
C TYR A 314 -12.82 20.52 25.41
N CYS A 315 -14.00 21.14 25.64
CA CYS A 315 -15.21 20.85 24.89
C CYS A 315 -14.94 20.82 23.38
N GLY A 316 -15.36 19.73 22.74
CA GLY A 316 -15.18 19.45 21.32
C GLY A 316 -13.86 18.78 20.94
N GLU A 317 -12.98 18.47 21.89
CA GLU A 317 -11.76 17.71 21.61
C GLU A 317 -12.13 16.26 21.24
N LEU A 318 -11.81 15.86 20.01
CA LEU A 318 -12.00 14.48 19.51
C LEU A 318 -10.82 13.60 19.91
N GLN A 319 -11.13 12.40 20.41
CA GLN A 319 -10.14 11.42 20.83
C GLN A 319 -10.48 10.01 20.33
N ILE A 320 -9.46 9.16 20.16
CA ILE A 320 -9.60 7.70 19.95
C ILE A 320 -8.96 6.98 21.14
N CYS A 321 -9.67 6.07 21.78
CA CYS A 321 -9.15 5.33 22.92
C CYS A 321 -8.14 4.25 22.48
N LYS A 322 -6.94 4.25 23.08
CA LYS A 322 -5.87 3.26 22.85
C LYS A 322 -5.89 2.09 23.84
N LYS A 323 -6.74 2.17 24.86
CA LYS A 323 -7.02 1.12 25.85
C LYS A 323 -8.40 1.36 26.45
N ASP A 324 -8.84 0.43 27.29
CA ASP A 324 -10.08 0.61 28.03
C ASP A 324 -9.92 1.66 29.13
N LEU A 325 -10.82 2.62 29.15
CA LEU A 325 -10.84 3.75 30.07
C LEU A 325 -12.20 3.79 30.80
N PRO A 326 -12.23 4.19 32.09
CA PRO A 326 -13.46 4.26 32.85
C PRO A 326 -14.39 5.34 32.28
N LYS A 327 -15.68 5.23 32.62
CA LYS A 327 -16.68 6.25 32.28
C LYS A 327 -16.29 7.65 32.78
N ASP A 328 -16.69 8.67 32.03
CA ASP A 328 -16.50 10.08 32.41
C ASP A 328 -17.70 10.90 31.90
N GLU A 329 -18.44 11.53 32.82
CA GLU A 329 -19.65 12.33 32.49
C GLU A 329 -19.33 13.58 31.64
N ARG A 330 -18.05 13.91 31.48
CA ARG A 330 -17.57 15.01 30.65
C ARG A 330 -17.22 14.59 29.22
N VAL A 331 -17.29 13.30 28.91
CA VAL A 331 -16.83 12.72 27.64
C VAL A 331 -17.95 11.92 26.98
N ASN A 332 -18.37 12.33 25.79
CA ASN A 332 -19.37 11.61 25.01
C ASN A 332 -18.69 10.50 24.20
N VAL A 333 -19.24 9.29 24.20
CA VAL A 333 -18.83 8.22 23.28
C VAL A 333 -19.67 8.33 22.01
N VAL A 334 -19.05 8.71 20.90
CA VAL A 334 -19.75 9.05 19.64
C VAL A 334 -19.68 7.95 18.59
N GLY A 335 -18.87 6.92 18.80
CA GLY A 335 -18.77 5.76 17.92
C GLY A 335 -17.63 4.82 18.29
N LYS A 336 -17.40 3.83 17.44
CA LYS A 336 -16.26 2.91 17.54
C LYS A 336 -15.66 2.63 16.17
N ILE A 337 -14.35 2.38 16.15
CA ILE A 337 -13.68 1.78 14.98
C ILE A 337 -14.24 0.37 14.78
N ILE A 338 -14.44 -0.02 13.52
CA ILE A 338 -14.86 -1.40 13.22
C ILE A 338 -13.76 -2.38 13.66
N ASP A 339 -14.17 -3.56 14.11
CA ASP A 339 -13.27 -4.51 14.78
C ASP A 339 -12.08 -4.89 13.87
N GLU A 340 -12.30 -4.96 12.56
CA GLU A 340 -11.29 -5.31 11.56
C GLU A 340 -10.22 -4.22 11.35
N GLU A 341 -10.44 -2.98 11.79
CA GLU A 341 -9.52 -1.84 11.61
C GLU A 341 -8.96 -1.28 12.92
N ILE A 342 -9.30 -1.85 14.08
CA ILE A 342 -8.79 -1.39 15.40
C ILE A 342 -7.26 -1.36 15.41
N PHE A 343 -6.60 -2.30 14.73
CA PHE A 343 -5.14 -2.38 14.67
C PHE A 343 -4.49 -1.12 14.06
N LEU A 344 -5.22 -0.33 13.26
CA LEU A 344 -4.72 0.91 12.66
C LEU A 344 -4.35 1.97 13.69
N ILE A 345 -4.91 1.90 14.91
CA ILE A 345 -4.53 2.76 16.04
C ILE A 345 -3.04 2.70 16.32
N ASN A 346 -2.42 1.53 16.14
CA ASN A 346 -0.99 1.31 16.40
C ASN A 346 -0.07 1.99 15.38
N TYR A 347 -0.63 2.62 14.35
CA TYR A 347 0.11 3.34 13.32
C TYR A 347 -0.19 4.85 13.32
N ILE A 348 -0.93 5.35 14.32
CA ILE A 348 -1.20 6.78 14.49
C ILE A 348 -0.26 7.32 15.56
N ASP A 349 0.93 7.71 15.11
CA ASP A 349 1.97 8.33 15.93
C ASP A 349 1.86 9.87 15.90
N ASP A 350 2.91 10.57 16.34
CA ASP A 350 2.99 12.03 16.31
C ASP A 350 2.68 12.58 14.92
N GLU A 351 1.83 13.61 14.86
CA GLU A 351 1.47 14.34 13.63
C GLU A 351 0.87 13.46 12.51
N THR A 352 0.50 12.21 12.82
CA THR A 352 -0.12 11.32 11.85
C THR A 352 -1.52 11.82 11.49
N LYS A 353 -1.79 11.92 10.20
CA LYS A 353 -3.08 12.36 9.66
C LYS A 353 -4.02 11.18 9.50
N PHE A 354 -5.26 11.36 9.94
CA PHE A 354 -6.32 10.37 9.81
C PHE A 354 -7.66 11.02 9.53
N ARG A 355 -8.59 10.26 8.96
CA ARG A 355 -9.99 10.68 8.81
C ARG A 355 -10.92 9.51 9.04
N PHE A 356 -12.15 9.81 9.43
CA PHE A 356 -13.18 8.80 9.61
C PHE A 356 -14.03 8.62 8.36
N ILE A 357 -14.38 7.37 8.07
CA ILE A 357 -15.30 6.99 7.01
C ILE A 357 -16.43 6.17 7.64
N ARG A 358 -17.65 6.38 7.17
CA ARG A 358 -18.79 5.54 7.59
C ARG A 358 -18.57 4.10 7.10
N LYS A 359 -18.93 3.12 7.93
CA LYS A 359 -18.94 1.71 7.57
C LYS A 359 -19.71 1.44 6.28
#